data_AF-A0A8H6YVN8-F1
#
_entry.id   AF-A0A8H6YVN8-F1
#
_cell.length_a   1.000
_cell.length_b   1.000
_cell.length_c   1.000
_cell.angle_alpha   90.00
_cell.angle_beta   90.00
_cell.angle_gamma   90.00
#
_symmetry.space_group_name_H-M   'P 1'
#
loop_
_entity.id
_entity.type
_entity.pdbx_description
1 polymer ?
#
loop_
_entity_poly.entity_id
_entity_poly.type
_entity_poly.pdbx_seq_one_letter_code
_entity_poly.pdbx_strand_id
1 'polypeptide(L)'
;MSFMPSPPCAASYPRYCGPAGAGLQLSGHQLYPFPNGSYEFPPFDGFQLSISDMPFDGTQLLLPGMRLDRFGSAHGMFLAPADTPFSQRSLPPSSLGPPAAYHVYLVKKNSTALAGEIAGQGTQYFVNMTIQELLEAEVLVEIDE
;
A
#
# COMPACT_ATOMS: atom_id res chain seq x y z
N MET A 1 0.18 26.28 -9.85
CA MET A 1 0.01 24.83 -9.59
C MET A 1 1.30 24.13 -9.97
N SER A 2 2.11 23.75 -8.99
CA SER A 2 3.36 23.02 -9.26
C SER A 2 3.08 21.54 -9.06
N PHE A 3 2.98 20.81 -10.16
CA PHE A 3 2.98 19.35 -10.14
C PHE A 3 4.34 18.91 -9.59
N MET A 4 4.36 18.17 -8.48
CA MET A 4 5.54 17.37 -8.20
C MET A 4 5.56 16.24 -9.24
N PRO A 5 6.63 16.12 -10.06
CA PRO A 5 6.75 15.01 -10.96
C PRO A 5 6.69 13.73 -10.13
N SER A 6 5.96 12.73 -10.62
CA SER A 6 6.11 11.36 -10.12
C SER A 6 7.62 11.07 -10.02
N PRO A 7 8.14 10.66 -8.85
CA PRO A 7 9.54 10.31 -8.74
C PRO A 7 9.83 9.28 -9.84
N PRO A 8 10.95 9.40 -10.58
CA PRO A 8 11.30 8.41 -11.58
C PRO A 8 11.26 7.06 -10.89
N CYS A 9 10.47 6.13 -11.45
CA CYS A 9 10.46 4.75 -11.02
C CYS A 9 11.89 4.33 -10.69
N ALA A 10 12.17 3.93 -9.45
CA ALA A 10 13.47 3.40 -9.11
C ALA A 10 13.75 2.25 -10.09
N ALA A 11 14.91 2.29 -10.76
CA ALA A 11 15.29 1.39 -11.84
C ALA A 11 15.24 -0.11 -11.47
N SER A 12 15.07 -0.43 -10.19
CA SER A 12 14.94 -1.76 -9.62
C SER A 12 13.57 -2.44 -9.84
N TYR A 13 12.50 -1.70 -10.17
CA TYR A 13 11.14 -2.27 -10.23
C TYR A 13 10.31 -1.83 -11.46
N PRO A 14 10.78 -2.14 -12.70
CA PRO A 14 10.15 -1.66 -13.94
C PRO A 14 8.74 -2.20 -14.19
N ARG A 15 8.37 -3.34 -13.58
CA ARG A 15 7.04 -3.97 -13.72
C ARG A 15 5.93 -3.24 -12.93
N TYR A 16 6.30 -2.38 -11.97
CA TYR A 16 5.37 -1.71 -11.06
C TYR A 16 5.12 -0.23 -11.43
N CYS A 17 5.60 0.19 -12.60
CA CYS A 17 5.36 1.52 -13.13
C CYS A 17 3.99 1.57 -13.82
N GLY A 18 3.05 2.34 -13.26
CA GLY A 18 1.90 2.83 -14.02
C GLY A 18 2.35 3.76 -15.16
N PRO A 19 1.46 4.12 -16.10
CA PRO A 19 1.80 5.02 -17.20
C PRO A 19 2.40 6.34 -16.67
N ALA A 20 3.52 6.75 -17.25
CA ALA A 20 4.24 7.97 -16.89
C ALA A 20 3.32 9.20 -17.00
N GLY A 21 3.21 9.99 -15.92
CA GLY A 21 2.46 11.25 -15.92
C GLY A 21 1.13 11.26 -15.15
N ALA A 22 0.75 10.20 -14.46
CA ALA A 22 -0.37 10.24 -13.53
C ALA A 22 0.05 10.97 -12.24
N GLY A 23 -0.26 12.27 -12.14
CA GLY A 23 -0.22 13.00 -10.89
C GLY A 23 -1.18 12.36 -9.88
N LEU A 24 -0.68 12.05 -8.68
CA LEU A 24 -1.48 11.47 -7.60
C LEU A 24 -2.40 12.57 -7.03
N GLN A 25 -3.60 12.72 -7.57
CA GLN A 25 -4.59 13.65 -7.03
C GLN A 25 -5.41 12.93 -5.94
N LEU A 26 -4.92 13.01 -4.71
CA LEU A 26 -5.69 12.61 -3.54
C LEU A 26 -6.68 13.74 -3.23
N SER A 27 -7.92 13.41 -2.90
CA SER A 27 -8.92 14.40 -2.45
C SER A 27 -8.38 15.18 -1.25
N GLY A 28 -7.85 16.39 -1.49
CA GLY A 28 -7.50 17.38 -0.47
C GLY A 28 -6.23 17.16 0.36
N HIS A 29 -5.70 15.94 0.48
CA HIS A 29 -4.53 15.65 1.31
C HIS A 29 -3.32 15.23 0.46
N GLN A 30 -2.38 16.15 0.23
CA GLN A 30 -1.08 15.78 -0.35
C GLN A 30 -0.19 15.16 0.74
N LEU A 31 0.62 14.16 0.38
CA LEU A 31 1.74 13.74 1.22
C LEU A 31 2.75 14.89 1.24
N TYR A 32 2.66 15.79 2.23
CA TYR A 32 3.62 16.86 2.37
C TYR A 32 4.86 16.32 3.09
N PRO A 33 6.05 16.33 2.45
CA PRO A 33 7.28 16.14 3.19
C PRO A 33 7.49 17.36 4.09
N PHE A 34 7.46 17.14 5.39
CA PHE A 34 7.90 18.14 6.35
C PHE A 34 9.40 18.42 6.16
N PRO A 35 9.90 19.62 6.54
CA PRO A 35 11.32 19.96 6.41
C PRO A 35 12.28 19.01 7.15
N ASN A 36 11.77 18.27 8.14
CA ASN A 36 12.50 17.24 8.89
C ASN A 36 12.53 15.87 8.18
N GLY A 37 11.94 15.73 6.99
CA GLY A 37 11.86 14.48 6.23
C GLY A 37 10.72 13.54 6.62
N SER A 38 9.84 13.90 7.56
CA SER A 38 8.62 13.13 7.84
C SER A 38 7.52 13.41 6.82
N TYR A 39 6.58 12.50 6.66
CA TYR A 39 5.42 12.67 5.78
C TYR A 39 4.15 12.86 6.60
N GLU A 40 3.30 13.78 6.17
CA GLU A 40 1.90 13.81 6.60
C GLU A 40 1.13 12.73 5.84
N PHE A 41 0.55 11.78 6.57
CA PHE A 41 -0.29 10.73 5.98
C PHE A 41 -1.75 11.17 5.96
N PRO A 42 -2.53 10.74 4.96
CA PRO A 42 -3.97 10.99 4.91
C PRO A 42 -4.68 10.40 6.14
N PRO A 43 -5.80 11.01 6.59
CA PRO A 43 -6.62 10.47 7.66
C PRO A 43 -7.22 9.10 7.27
N PHE A 44 -7.78 8.39 8.26
CA PHE A 44 -8.46 7.09 8.07
C PHE A 44 -7.62 6.08 7.29
N ASP A 45 -6.34 5.95 7.67
CA ASP A 45 -5.41 4.97 7.09
C ASP A 45 -5.23 5.07 5.56
N GLY A 46 -5.58 6.23 4.99
CA GLY A 46 -5.48 6.53 3.56
C GLY A 46 -6.59 5.96 2.68
N PHE A 47 -7.65 5.42 3.29
CA PHE A 47 -8.85 5.04 2.54
C PHE A 47 -9.51 6.26 1.91
N GLN A 48 -10.04 6.07 0.71
CA GLN A 48 -10.81 7.07 0.01
C GLN A 48 -12.06 7.43 0.80
N LEU A 49 -12.35 8.72 0.91
CA LEU A 49 -13.52 9.19 1.65
C LEU A 49 -14.74 9.29 0.73
N SER A 50 -15.90 8.93 1.28
CA SER A 50 -17.20 9.19 0.68
C SER A 50 -17.55 10.68 0.69
N ILE A 51 -18.65 11.06 0.04
CA ILE A 51 -19.18 12.43 0.05
C ILE A 51 -19.56 12.96 1.45
N SER A 52 -19.57 12.08 2.47
CA SER A 52 -19.85 12.42 3.87
C SER A 52 -18.61 12.35 4.75
N ASP A 53 -17.41 12.38 4.15
CA ASP A 53 -16.10 12.32 4.83
C ASP A 53 -15.87 11.05 5.67
N MET A 54 -16.59 9.97 5.36
CA MET A 54 -16.40 8.65 5.96
C MET A 54 -15.52 7.77 5.07
N PRO A 55 -14.61 6.94 5.63
CA PRO A 55 -13.81 6.01 4.83
C PRO A 55 -14.72 5.05 4.05
N PHE A 56 -14.38 4.86 2.78
CA PHE A 56 -15.01 3.88 1.91
C PHE A 56 -14.23 2.57 1.99
N ASP A 57 -14.31 1.94 3.15
CA ASP A 57 -13.72 0.64 3.46
C ASP A 57 -14.79 -0.40 3.82
N GLY A 58 -14.40 -1.67 3.87
CA GLY A 58 -15.28 -2.75 4.27
C GLY A 58 -14.49 -3.98 4.69
N THR A 59 -15.03 -4.76 5.63
CA THR A 59 -14.41 -6.01 6.05
C THR A 59 -14.44 -7.02 4.90
N GLN A 60 -13.26 -7.46 4.46
CA GLN A 60 -13.08 -8.46 3.43
C GLN A 60 -12.37 -9.69 3.99
N LEU A 61 -12.79 -10.88 3.52
CA LEU A 61 -12.14 -12.13 3.82
C LEU A 61 -10.94 -12.33 2.89
N LEU A 62 -9.76 -12.51 3.47
CA LEU A 62 -8.56 -12.99 2.82
C LEU A 62 -8.64 -14.51 2.74
N LEU A 63 -8.80 -15.03 1.53
CA LEU A 63 -8.94 -16.46 1.26
C LEU A 63 -7.60 -17.10 0.93
N PRO A 64 -7.38 -18.37 1.33
CA PRO A 64 -6.22 -19.15 0.95
C PRO A 64 -6.01 -19.13 -0.57
N GLY A 65 -4.77 -18.89 -0.99
CA GLY A 65 -4.38 -18.76 -2.39
C GLY A 65 -4.30 -17.32 -2.90
N MET A 66 -4.83 -16.33 -2.17
CA MET A 66 -4.64 -14.92 -2.51
C MET A 66 -3.16 -14.54 -2.37
N ARG A 67 -2.65 -13.78 -3.35
CA ARG A 67 -1.30 -13.21 -3.33
C ARG A 67 -1.40 -11.73 -2.97
N LEU A 68 -0.66 -11.34 -1.93
CA LEU A 68 -0.61 -9.98 -1.40
C LEU A 68 0.84 -9.53 -1.34
N ASP A 69 1.10 -8.24 -1.41
CA ASP A 69 2.46 -7.72 -1.30
C ASP A 69 2.53 -6.43 -0.49
N ARG A 70 3.75 -6.03 -0.14
CA ARG A 70 4.03 -4.84 0.66
C ARG A 70 5.36 -4.23 0.30
N PHE A 71 5.42 -2.90 0.39
CA PHE A 71 6.66 -2.16 0.53
C PHE A 71 6.88 -1.78 2.01
N GLY A 72 8.02 -2.14 2.58
CA GLY A 72 8.44 -1.82 3.95
C GLY A 72 8.46 -3.02 4.91
N SER A 73 8.82 -2.75 6.16
CA SER A 73 9.01 -3.77 7.21
C SER A 73 7.74 -4.57 7.54
N ALA A 74 7.93 -5.82 8.00
CA ALA A 74 6.91 -6.72 8.50
C ALA A 74 6.21 -6.27 9.80
N HIS A 75 6.74 -5.22 10.48
CA HIS A 75 6.06 -4.59 11.63
C HIS A 75 4.83 -3.76 11.23
N GLY A 76 4.59 -3.54 9.93
CA GLY A 76 3.41 -2.86 9.44
C GLY A 76 2.17 -3.75 9.36
N MET A 77 1.05 -3.15 8.96
CA MET A 77 -0.27 -3.81 8.88
C MET A 77 -0.99 -3.58 7.55
N PHE A 78 -0.31 -3.02 6.54
CA PHE A 78 -0.90 -2.72 5.23
C PHE A 78 -0.36 -3.64 4.14
N LEU A 79 -1.24 -4.20 3.34
CA LEU A 79 -0.95 -5.02 2.17
C LEU A 79 -1.69 -4.45 0.96
N ALA A 80 -1.24 -4.79 -0.24
CA ALA A 80 -2.02 -4.61 -1.46
C ALA A 80 -2.15 -5.97 -2.18
N PRO A 81 -3.04 -6.12 -3.17
CA PRO A 81 -2.95 -7.23 -4.10
C PRO A 81 -1.55 -7.30 -4.71
N ALA A 82 -0.98 -8.51 -4.83
CA ALA A 82 0.32 -8.69 -5.45
C ALA A 82 0.36 -8.06 -6.84
N ASP A 83 1.50 -7.48 -7.20
CA ASP A 83 1.72 -6.83 -8.50
C ASP A 83 0.95 -5.52 -8.71
N THR A 84 0.30 -4.98 -7.67
CA THR A 84 -0.33 -3.65 -7.76
C THR A 84 0.75 -2.59 -8.11
N PRO A 85 0.60 -1.81 -9.19
CA PRO A 85 1.55 -0.77 -9.56
C PRO A 85 1.85 0.19 -8.40
N PHE A 86 3.10 0.62 -8.24
CA PHE A 86 3.50 1.51 -7.15
C PHE A 86 2.72 2.84 -7.17
N SER A 87 2.42 3.36 -8.36
CA SER A 87 1.59 4.56 -8.55
C SER A 87 0.18 4.42 -7.97
N GLN A 88 -0.31 3.19 -7.77
CA GLN A 88 -1.62 2.92 -7.20
C GLN A 88 -1.61 2.77 -5.67
N ARG A 89 -0.44 2.90 -5.03
CA ARG A 89 -0.25 2.57 -3.61
C ARG A 89 -0.29 3.76 -2.67
N SER A 90 -0.44 4.99 -3.17
CA SER A 90 -0.38 6.22 -2.35
C SER A 90 0.83 6.27 -1.41
N LEU A 91 1.95 5.66 -1.80
CA LEU A 91 3.17 5.61 -1.00
C LEU A 91 4.13 6.75 -1.38
N PRO A 92 4.85 7.35 -0.41
CA PRO A 92 5.91 8.28 -0.73
C PRO A 92 7.09 7.57 -1.43
N PRO A 93 7.88 8.25 -2.28
CA PRO A 93 9.05 7.65 -2.93
C PRO A 93 10.04 7.00 -1.96
N SER A 94 10.17 7.49 -0.72
CA SER A 94 11.03 6.88 0.30
C SER A 94 10.64 5.44 0.65
N SER A 95 9.38 5.05 0.43
CA SER A 95 8.92 3.66 0.62
C SER A 95 9.54 2.68 -0.36
N LEU A 96 10.11 3.16 -1.48
CA LEU A 96 10.81 2.29 -2.43
C LEU A 96 12.14 1.75 -1.89
N GLY A 97 12.71 2.39 -0.84
CA GLY A 97 13.85 1.89 -0.08
C GLY A 97 15.04 1.36 -0.91
N PRO A 98 16.01 0.68 -0.27
CA PRO A 98 16.85 -0.30 -0.95
C PRO A 98 15.97 -1.48 -1.43
N PRO A 99 16.39 -2.28 -2.43
CA PRO A 99 15.63 -3.40 -3.01
C PRO A 99 15.20 -4.51 -2.03
N ALA A 100 15.57 -4.45 -0.75
CA ALA A 100 15.10 -5.33 0.31
C ALA A 100 13.78 -4.87 0.96
N ALA A 101 13.11 -3.84 0.42
CA ALA A 101 11.89 -3.29 0.98
C ALA A 101 10.61 -3.87 0.34
N TYR A 102 10.68 -4.80 -0.61
CA TYR A 102 9.50 -5.38 -1.26
C TYR A 102 9.34 -6.85 -0.88
N HIS A 103 8.13 -7.25 -0.49
CA HIS A 103 7.81 -8.58 -0.02
C HIS A 103 6.49 -9.06 -0.63
N VAL A 104 6.41 -10.34 -0.99
CA VAL A 104 5.19 -10.98 -1.50
C VAL A 104 4.79 -12.13 -0.57
N TYR A 105 3.50 -12.22 -0.31
CA TYR A 105 2.90 -13.16 0.62
C TYR A 105 1.79 -13.96 -0.04
N LEU A 106 1.68 -15.23 0.33
CA LEU A 106 0.55 -16.08 -0.01
C LEU A 106 -0.32 -16.29 1.24
N VAL A 107 -1.62 -16.06 1.11
CA VAL A 107 -2.59 -16.39 2.17
C VAL A 107 -2.73 -17.90 2.27
N LYS A 108 -2.53 -18.46 3.47
CA LYS A 108 -2.61 -19.89 3.78
C LYS A 108 -3.85 -20.25 4.59
N LYS A 109 -4.34 -19.33 5.41
CA LYS A 109 -5.53 -19.51 6.27
C LYS A 109 -6.47 -18.33 6.08
N ASN A 110 -7.78 -18.57 6.25
CA ASN A 110 -8.77 -17.50 6.23
C ASN A 110 -8.40 -16.43 7.27
N SER A 111 -8.42 -15.17 6.86
CA SER A 111 -8.24 -14.01 7.73
C SER A 111 -9.12 -12.86 7.26
N THR A 112 -9.25 -11.82 8.06
CA THR A 112 -10.05 -10.64 7.73
C THR A 112 -9.17 -9.40 7.66
N ALA A 113 -9.43 -8.54 6.70
CA ALA A 113 -8.84 -7.21 6.60
C ALA A 113 -9.93 -6.17 6.33
N LEU A 114 -9.72 -4.94 6.77
CA LEU A 114 -10.43 -3.80 6.20
C LEU A 114 -9.84 -3.56 4.81
N ALA A 115 -10.69 -3.60 3.79
CA ALA A 115 -10.30 -3.39 2.41
C ALA A 115 -11.00 -2.15 1.88
N GLY A 116 -10.27 -1.33 1.11
CA GLY A 116 -10.84 -0.12 0.53
C GLY A 116 -9.96 0.42 -0.57
N GLU A 117 -10.54 1.30 -1.38
CA GLU A 117 -9.78 2.08 -2.34
C GLU A 117 -8.94 3.10 -1.58
N ILE A 118 -7.70 3.28 -2.02
CA ILE A 118 -6.82 4.34 -1.53
C ILE A 118 -6.68 5.39 -2.61
N ALA A 119 -6.25 6.58 -2.23
CA ALA A 119 -6.32 7.74 -3.10
C ALA A 119 -5.47 7.65 -4.41
N GLY A 120 -4.63 6.61 -4.57
CA GLY A 120 -3.95 6.19 -5.81
C GLY A 120 -4.78 5.28 -6.72
N GLN A 121 -6.06 5.06 -6.42
CA GLN A 121 -6.98 4.14 -7.11
C GLN A 121 -6.60 2.64 -7.02
N GLY A 122 -5.69 2.28 -6.11
CA GLY A 122 -5.42 0.89 -5.76
C GLY A 122 -6.30 0.42 -4.61
N THR A 123 -6.30 -0.88 -4.35
CA THR A 123 -6.90 -1.46 -3.15
C THR A 123 -5.83 -1.66 -2.08
N GLN A 124 -6.12 -1.25 -0.85
CA GLN A 124 -5.31 -1.56 0.32
C GLN A 124 -6.08 -2.50 1.24
N TYR A 125 -5.37 -3.44 1.85
CA TYR A 125 -5.83 -4.27 2.95
C TYR A 125 -5.14 -3.84 4.23
N PHE A 126 -5.92 -3.48 5.24
CA PHE A 126 -5.49 -3.21 6.59
C PHE A 126 -5.88 -4.39 7.50
N VAL A 127 -4.88 -5.11 7.98
CA VAL A 127 -5.06 -6.29 8.83
C VAL A 127 -5.06 -5.90 10.32
N ASN A 128 -5.62 -6.77 11.17
CA ASN A 128 -5.76 -6.53 12.61
C ASN A 128 -4.51 -6.85 13.45
N MET A 129 -3.45 -7.36 12.82
CA MET A 129 -2.18 -7.74 13.43
C MET A 129 -1.03 -7.38 12.47
N THR A 130 0.19 -7.31 12.96
CA THR A 130 1.37 -7.06 12.12
C THR A 130 1.60 -8.20 11.12
N ILE A 131 2.28 -7.90 10.01
CA ILE A 131 2.65 -8.95 9.03
C ILE A 131 3.51 -10.03 9.70
N GLN A 132 4.40 -9.64 10.62
CA GLN A 132 5.18 -10.59 11.40
C GLN A 132 4.30 -11.58 12.18
N GLU A 133 3.30 -11.10 12.93
CA GLU A 133 2.38 -11.97 13.68
C GLU A 133 1.58 -12.88 12.75
N LEU A 134 1.19 -12.39 11.56
CA LEU A 134 0.50 -13.21 10.56
C LEU A 134 1.38 -14.30 9.95
N LEU A 135 2.68 -14.06 9.82
CA LEU A 135 3.67 -15.06 9.41
C LEU A 135 3.87 -16.11 10.52
N GLU A 136 4.01 -15.67 11.77
CA GLU A 136 4.17 -16.56 12.94
C GLU A 136 2.92 -17.44 13.17
N ALA A 137 1.72 -16.92 12.90
CA ALA A 137 0.47 -17.67 12.94
C ALA A 137 0.25 -18.58 11.71
N GLU A 138 1.16 -18.54 10.74
CA GLU A 138 1.07 -19.19 9.42
C GLU A 138 -0.23 -18.85 8.67
N VAL A 139 -0.77 -17.66 8.90
CA VAL A 139 -1.88 -17.11 8.11
C VAL A 139 -1.35 -16.65 6.76
N LEU A 140 -0.17 -16.04 6.77
CA LEU A 140 0.61 -15.69 5.59
C LEU A 140 1.89 -16.53 5.53
N VAL A 141 2.40 -16.73 4.33
CA VAL A 141 3.78 -17.18 4.11
C VAL A 141 4.43 -16.27 3.08
N GLU A 142 5.67 -15.85 3.34
CA GLU A 142 6.46 -15.10 2.36
C GLU A 142 6.90 -16.03 1.24
N ILE A 143 6.81 -15.55 0.01
CA ILE A 143 7.19 -16.30 -1.19
C ILE A 143 8.23 -15.51 -1.99
N ASP A 144 9.22 -16.22 -2.52
CA ASP A 144 10.18 -15.64 -3.47
C ASP A 144 9.48 -15.40 -4.81
N GLU A 145 9.74 -14.24 -5.43
CA GLU A 145 9.36 -13.87 -6.80
C GLU A 145 10.44 -14.24 -7.82
#